data_AF-A0A4Q9KL49-F1
#
_entry.id   AF-A0A4Q9KL49-F1
#
_cell.length_a   1.000
_cell.length_b   1.000
_cell.length_c   1.000
_cell.angle_alpha   90.00
_cell.angle_beta   90.00
_cell.angle_gamma   90.00
#
_symmetry.space_group_name_H-M   'P 1'
#
loop_
_entity.id
_entity.type
_entity.pdbx_description
1 polymer ?
#
loop_
_entity_poly.entity_id
_entity_poly.type
_entity_poly.pdbx_seq_one_letter_code
_entity_poly.pdbx_strand_id
1 'polypeptide(L)'
;MGTVPSRFRPPLGAQLSALVQGDLPDLLVWVSRYGAAGATLIEQPLEIWTHPLTQFASRQDGSHFAALPLWTTTESPSDLTAEIEISTDGSVTITDVHVM
;
A
#
# COMPACT_ATOMS: atom_id res chain seq x y z
N MET A 1 -6.00 -4.24 13.65
CA MET A 1 -5.86 -5.34 12.69
C MET A 1 -7.03 -5.33 11.73
N GLY A 2 -6.77 -5.03 10.46
CA GLY A 2 -7.75 -5.06 9.39
C GLY A 2 -7.45 -6.20 8.41
N THR A 3 -8.49 -6.89 7.96
CA THR A 3 -8.40 -7.80 6.81
C THR A 3 -8.99 -7.08 5.62
N VAL A 4 -8.24 -7.00 4.51
CA VAL A 4 -8.75 -6.44 3.25
C VAL A 4 -9.73 -7.45 2.63
N PRO A 5 -11.00 -7.07 2.40
CA PRO A 5 -11.98 -7.94 1.74
C PRO A 5 -11.52 -8.33 0.33
N SER A 6 -11.75 -9.59 -0.06
CA SER A 6 -11.26 -10.18 -1.32
C SER A 6 -11.60 -9.36 -2.56
N ARG A 7 -12.79 -8.75 -2.61
CA ARG A 7 -13.23 -7.90 -3.72
C ARG A 7 -12.34 -6.68 -3.99
N PHE A 8 -11.63 -6.17 -2.99
CA PHE A 8 -10.75 -5.01 -3.13
C PHE A 8 -9.29 -5.39 -3.43
N ARG A 9 -8.90 -6.66 -3.22
CA ARG A 9 -7.51 -7.08 -3.39
C ARG A 9 -7.00 -6.95 -4.83
N PRO A 10 -7.75 -7.33 -5.89
CA PRO A 10 -7.27 -7.16 -7.26
C PRO A 10 -6.97 -5.69 -7.64
N PRO A 11 -7.87 -4.72 -7.45
CA PRO A 11 -7.57 -3.34 -7.82
C PRO A 11 -6.50 -2.70 -6.91
N LEU A 12 -6.44 -3.05 -5.62
CA LEU A 12 -5.34 -2.64 -4.73
C LEU A 12 -4.01 -3.23 -5.20
N GLY A 13 -3.99 -4.50 -5.59
CA GLY A 13 -2.81 -5.18 -6.11
C GLY A 13 -2.27 -4.51 -7.36
N ALA A 14 -3.14 -4.09 -8.29
CA ALA A 14 -2.72 -3.38 -9.49
C ALA A 14 -2.04 -2.04 -9.17
N GLN A 15 -2.56 -1.28 -8.20
CA GLN A 15 -1.95 -0.03 -7.74
C GLN A 15 -0.60 -0.27 -7.05
N LEU A 16 -0.48 -1.30 -6.21
CA LEU A 16 0.80 -1.67 -5.61
C LEU A 16 1.82 -2.13 -6.65
N SER A 17 1.39 -2.86 -7.69
CA SER A 17 2.26 -3.23 -8.81
C SER A 17 2.77 -2.00 -9.56
N ALA A 18 1.91 -1.01 -9.83
CA ALA A 18 2.32 0.27 -10.44
C ALA A 18 3.34 1.03 -9.57
N LEU A 19 3.13 1.05 -8.25
CA LEU A 19 4.09 1.64 -7.30
C LEU A 19 5.46 0.93 -7.37
N VAL A 20 5.47 -0.41 -7.36
CA VAL A 20 6.69 -1.22 -7.46
C VAL A 20 7.41 -1.02 -8.80
N GLN A 21 6.66 -0.83 -9.89
CA GLN A 21 7.20 -0.61 -11.22
C GLN A 21 7.80 0.78 -11.44
N GLY A 22 7.55 1.73 -10.54
CA GLY A 22 8.05 3.10 -10.70
C GLY A 22 7.07 4.07 -11.34
N ASP A 23 5.82 3.66 -11.61
CA ASP A 23 4.84 4.45 -12.36
C ASP A 23 4.26 5.62 -11.54
N LEU A 24 4.55 5.65 -10.25
CA LEU A 24 4.09 6.66 -9.29
C LEU A 24 5.30 7.37 -8.65
N PRO A 25 6.11 8.12 -9.42
CA PRO A 25 7.41 8.63 -8.96
C PRO A 25 7.29 9.58 -7.75
N ASP A 26 6.22 10.37 -7.68
CA ASP A 26 5.99 11.30 -6.57
C ASP A 26 5.79 10.56 -5.23
N LEU A 27 5.23 9.34 -5.27
CA LEU A 27 5.01 8.50 -4.09
C LEU A 27 6.26 7.71 -3.69
N LEU A 28 7.31 7.68 -4.52
CA LEU A 28 8.56 6.96 -4.24
C LEU A 28 9.60 7.82 -3.49
N VAL A 29 9.27 9.07 -3.16
CA VAL A 29 10.19 9.96 -2.44
C VAL A 29 10.61 9.35 -1.10
N TRP A 30 9.66 8.83 -0.31
CA TRP A 30 9.97 8.18 0.96
C TRP A 30 10.72 6.87 0.78
N VAL A 31 10.38 6.08 -0.23
CA VAL A 31 11.10 4.85 -0.59
C VAL A 31 12.57 5.14 -0.90
N SER A 32 12.84 6.16 -1.72
CA SER A 32 14.21 6.56 -2.10
C SER A 32 15.04 7.11 -0.94
N ARG A 33 14.38 7.58 0.13
CA ARG A 33 15.01 8.13 1.33
C ARG A 33 14.98 7.17 2.51
N TYR A 34 14.45 5.98 2.33
CA TYR A 34 14.34 4.99 3.39
C TYR A 34 15.70 4.34 3.67
N GLY A 35 16.19 4.47 4.90
CA GLY A 35 17.54 4.06 5.27
C GLY A 35 18.63 4.90 4.60
N ALA A 36 19.89 4.44 4.67
CA ALA A 36 21.04 5.22 4.19
C ALA A 36 21.19 5.27 2.66
N ALA A 37 20.63 4.28 1.95
CA ALA A 37 20.80 4.11 0.50
C ALA A 37 19.47 4.16 -0.28
N GLY A 38 18.33 4.34 0.40
CA GLY A 38 17.01 4.09 -0.15
C GLY A 38 16.62 2.61 -0.09
N ALA A 39 15.33 2.34 -0.25
CA ALA A 39 14.78 1.00 -0.37
C ALA A 39 14.41 0.68 -1.82
N THR A 40 14.33 -0.62 -2.10
CA THR A 40 13.74 -1.15 -3.33
C THR A 40 12.50 -1.94 -2.95
N LEU A 41 11.33 -1.50 -3.40
CA LEU A 41 10.09 -2.25 -3.23
C LEU A 41 10.14 -3.55 -4.04
N ILE A 42 9.54 -4.60 -3.50
CA ILE A 42 9.32 -5.86 -4.21
C ILE A 42 7.83 -6.02 -4.55
N GLU A 43 7.50 -7.02 -5.37
CA GLU A 43 6.10 -7.42 -5.51
C GLU A 43 5.53 -7.78 -4.14
N GLN A 44 4.42 -7.13 -3.77
CA GLN A 44 3.88 -7.24 -2.43
C GLN A 44 3.23 -8.62 -2.23
N PRO A 45 3.61 -9.36 -1.17
CA PRO A 45 3.17 -10.73 -0.99
C PRO A 45 1.68 -10.83 -0.62
N LEU A 46 1.09 -12.02 -0.76
CA LEU A 46 -0.34 -12.23 -0.42
C LEU A 46 -0.64 -12.02 1.08
N GLU A 47 0.37 -12.06 1.95
CA GLU A 47 0.19 -11.86 3.39
C GLU A 47 -0.22 -10.42 3.75
N ILE A 48 0.05 -9.43 2.89
CA ILE A 48 -0.31 -8.02 3.15
C ILE A 48 -1.81 -7.85 3.39
N TRP A 49 -2.65 -8.72 2.82
CA TRP A 49 -4.11 -8.60 2.92
C TRP A 49 -4.66 -8.94 4.30
N THR A 50 -3.87 -9.63 5.13
CA THR A 50 -4.26 -10.12 6.46
C THR A 50 -3.21 -9.79 7.53
N HIS A 51 -2.18 -9.03 7.19
CA HIS A 51 -1.08 -8.72 8.09
C HIS A 51 -1.56 -7.90 9.30
N PRO A 52 -1.00 -8.10 10.50
CA PRO A 52 -1.32 -7.33 11.70
C PRO A 52 -1.38 -5.80 11.54
N LEU A 53 -0.42 -5.25 10.78
CA LEU A 53 -0.27 -3.82 10.53
C LEU A 53 -1.22 -3.30 9.45
N THR A 54 -1.87 -4.18 8.70
CA THR A 54 -2.86 -3.81 7.69
C THR A 54 -4.07 -3.18 8.36
N GLN A 55 -4.52 -2.07 7.77
CA GLN A 55 -5.75 -1.39 8.17
C GLN A 55 -6.69 -1.31 6.98
N PHE A 56 -7.97 -1.56 7.24
CA PHE A 56 -9.02 -1.41 6.25
C PHE A 56 -10.27 -0.88 6.96
N ALA A 57 -10.80 0.24 6.46
CA ALA A 57 -11.96 0.90 7.04
C ALA A 57 -12.97 1.25 5.95
N SER A 58 -14.25 1.08 6.26
CA SER A 58 -15.34 1.57 5.41
C SER A 58 -15.87 2.86 6.00
N ARG A 59 -16.11 3.87 5.16
CA ARG A 59 -16.66 5.16 5.54
C ARG A 59 -18.17 5.20 5.33
N GLN A 60 -18.83 6.17 5.96
CA GLN A 60 -20.29 6.31 5.91
C GLN A 60 -20.82 6.66 4.52
N ASP A 61 -20.00 7.32 3.70
CA ASP A 61 -20.32 7.68 2.32
C ASP A 61 -20.18 6.50 1.33
N GLY A 62 -19.74 5.33 1.82
CA GLY A 62 -19.51 4.14 1.01
C GLY A 62 -18.11 4.04 0.39
N SER A 63 -17.24 5.04 0.60
CA SER A 63 -15.82 4.93 0.26
C SER A 63 -15.09 4.05 1.29
N HIS A 64 -13.89 3.59 0.94
CA HIS A 64 -13.04 2.81 1.83
C HIS A 64 -11.62 3.35 1.86
N PHE A 65 -10.95 3.11 2.98
CA PHE A 65 -9.56 3.42 3.20
C PHE A 65 -8.80 2.13 3.50
N ALA A 66 -7.59 2.02 2.96
CA ALA A 66 -6.64 0.97 3.31
C ALA A 66 -5.27 1.56 3.61
N ALA A 67 -4.61 1.09 4.66
CA ALA A 67 -3.20 1.33 4.91
C ALA A 67 -2.49 -0.03 4.91
N LEU A 68 -1.55 -0.22 3.97
CA LEU A 68 -0.88 -1.48 3.73
C LEU A 68 0.62 -1.34 4.01
N PRO A 69 1.20 -2.17 4.88
CA PRO A 69 2.65 -2.22 5.03
C PRO A 69 3.31 -2.62 3.70
N LEU A 70 4.52 -2.15 3.46
CA LEU A 70 5.28 -2.43 2.23
C LEU A 70 6.48 -3.32 2.51
N TRP A 71 6.72 -4.25 1.59
CA TRP A 71 7.88 -5.14 1.57
C TRP A 71 8.94 -4.56 0.65
N THR A 72 10.17 -4.68 1.09
CA THR A 72 11.36 -4.28 0.34
C THR A 72 12.25 -5.50 0.12
N THR A 73 13.34 -5.33 -0.63
CA THR A 73 14.36 -6.38 -0.78
C THR A 73 15.06 -6.75 0.53
N THR A 74 14.98 -5.90 1.55
CA THR A 74 15.72 -6.06 2.81
C THR A 74 14.83 -6.25 4.04
N GLU A 75 13.55 -5.88 3.98
CA GLU A 75 12.63 -5.86 5.13
C GLU A 75 11.21 -6.36 4.75
N SER A 76 10.60 -7.14 5.65
CA SER A 76 9.35 -7.89 5.43
C SER A 76 8.48 -8.00 6.69
N PRO A 77 7.49 -7.12 6.90
CA PRO A 77 7.36 -5.80 6.25
C PRO A 77 8.43 -4.82 6.69
N SER A 78 8.61 -3.75 5.93
CA SER A 78 9.34 -2.53 6.35
C SER A 78 8.42 -1.59 7.13
N ASP A 79 8.98 -0.49 7.65
CA ASP A 79 8.20 0.59 8.27
C ASP A 79 7.47 1.47 7.23
N LEU A 80 7.73 1.27 5.93
CA LEU A 80 6.99 1.94 4.86
C LEU A 80 5.55 1.43 4.79
N THR A 81 4.61 2.36 4.63
CA THR A 81 3.18 2.11 4.51
C THR A 81 2.63 2.88 3.31
N ALA A 82 1.80 2.21 2.50
CA ALA A 82 1.00 2.84 1.46
C ALA A 82 -0.41 3.12 1.98
N GLU A 83 -0.84 4.38 1.91
CA GLU A 83 -2.21 4.79 2.14
C GLU A 83 -2.99 4.84 0.84
N ILE A 84 -4.18 4.26 0.85
CA ILE A 84 -4.96 4.02 -0.36
C ILE A 84 -6.42 4.37 -0.11
N GLU A 85 -6.96 5.17 -1.01
CA GLU A 85 -8.38 5.52 -1.07
C GLU A 85 -9.10 4.67 -2.11
N ILE A 86 -10.30 4.22 -1.76
CA ILE A 86 -11.21 3.48 -2.62
C ILE A 86 -12.52 4.27 -2.69
N SER A 87 -12.76 4.93 -3.81
CA SER A 87 -13.95 5.74 -4.03
C SER A 87 -15.19 4.86 -4.22
N THR A 88 -16.37 5.46 -4.10
CA THR A 88 -17.67 4.79 -4.29
C THR A 88 -17.91 4.30 -5.72
N ASP A 89 -17.22 4.87 -6.70
CA ASP A 89 -17.22 4.43 -8.10
C ASP A 89 -16.27 3.24 -8.37
N GLY A 90 -15.54 2.79 -7.34
CA GLY A 90 -14.58 1.70 -7.40
C GLY A 90 -13.18 2.12 -7.87
N SER A 91 -12.93 3.41 -8.10
CA SER A 91 -11.56 3.90 -8.34
C SER A 91 -10.69 3.69 -7.10
N VAL A 92 -9.46 3.26 -7.33
CA VAL A 92 -8.46 3.01 -6.28
C VAL A 92 -7.25 3.88 -6.56
N THR A 93 -6.77 4.58 -5.55
CA THR A 93 -5.64 5.50 -5.69
C THR A 93 -4.78 5.46 -4.45
N ILE A 94 -3.48 5.22 -4.62
CA ILE A 94 -2.51 5.43 -3.55
C ILE A 94 -2.40 6.94 -3.34
N THR A 95 -2.74 7.40 -2.15
CA THR A 95 -2.74 8.83 -1.81
C THR A 95 -1.44 9.26 -1.18
N ASP A 96 -0.77 8.35 -0.46
CA ASP A 96 0.50 8.63 0.18
C ASP A 96 1.32 7.35 0.41
N VAL A 97 2.63 7.52 0.53
CA VAL A 97 3.56 6.49 1.00
C VAL A 97 4.50 7.13 2.00
N HIS A 98 4.53 6.64 3.23
CA HIS A 98 5.34 7.21 4.30
C HIS A 98 5.87 6.15 5.26
N VAL A 99 6.71 6.56 6.22
CA VAL A 99 7.23 5.71 7.30
C VAL A 99 6.34 5.87 8.53
N MET A 100 5.88 4.76 9.11
CA MET A 100 5.05 4.71 10.32
C MET A 100 5.85 4.82 11.62
#